data_AF-A0A644YE56-F1
#
_entry.id   AF-A0A644YE56-F1
#
_cell.length_a   1.000
_cell.length_b   1.000
_cell.length_c   1.000
_cell.angle_alpha   90.00
_cell.angle_beta   90.00
_cell.angle_gamma   90.00
#
_symmetry.space_group_name_H-M   'P 1'
#
loop_
_entity.id
_entity.type
_entity.pdbx_description
1 polymer ?
#
loop_
_entity_poly.entity_id
_entity_poly.type
_entity_poly.pdbx_seq_one_letter_code
_entity_poly.pdbx_strand_id
1 'polypeptide(L)'
;MLDDPNYRIKGILLSEQFKDPKDDGATKQPPIWIISARLSKDISKSLGFSFFVNNAFFYTPYQSTNKSGTLTERNTGTFSFGMELLIKI
;
A
#
# COMPACT_ATOMS: atom_id res chain seq x y z
N MET A 1 16.42 7.35 30.40
CA MET A 1 16.74 6.84 29.03
C MET A 1 15.53 6.16 28.40
N LEU A 2 14.91 5.17 29.07
CA LEU A 2 13.67 4.53 28.60
C LEU A 2 12.38 5.27 29.03
N ASP A 3 12.51 6.35 29.78
CA ASP A 3 11.42 7.19 30.31
C ASP A 3 11.34 8.56 29.63
N ASP A 4 12.28 8.90 28.75
CA ASP A 4 12.31 10.19 28.07
C ASP A 4 11.27 10.18 26.93
N PRO A 5 10.21 11.02 27.00
CA PRO A 5 9.14 11.04 25.99
C PRO A 5 9.64 11.39 24.59
N ASN A 6 10.79 12.07 24.48
CA ASN A 6 11.40 12.46 23.21
C ASN A 6 12.35 11.39 22.65
N TYR A 7 12.55 10.29 23.38
CA TYR A 7 13.40 9.21 22.94
C TYR A 7 12.77 8.48 21.75
N ARG A 8 13.58 8.22 20.71
CA ARG A 8 13.12 7.52 19.50
C ARG A 8 13.52 6.07 19.55
N ILE A 9 12.55 5.16 19.49
CA ILE A 9 12.78 3.73 19.34
C ILE A 9 12.43 3.36 17.90
N LYS A 10 13.42 2.90 17.14
CA LYS A 10 13.25 2.49 15.73
C LYS A 10 12.59 3.57 14.83
N GLY A 11 12.90 4.84 15.10
CA GLY A 11 12.40 5.98 14.33
C GLY A 11 11.03 6.53 14.75
N ILE A 12 10.37 5.91 15.72
CA ILE A 12 9.08 6.34 16.29
C ILE A 12 9.33 6.96 17.67
N LEU A 13 8.68 8.07 18.00
CA LEU A 13 8.80 8.70 19.32
C LEU A 13 8.17 7.83 20.40
N LEU A 14 8.78 7.77 21.59
CA LEU A 14 8.24 7.04 22.72
C LEU A 14 6.87 7.58 23.14
N SER A 15 6.67 8.90 23.08
CA SER A 15 5.38 9.56 23.31
C SER A 15 4.26 9.09 22.37
N GLU A 16 4.58 8.73 21.12
CA GLU A 16 3.59 8.25 20.13
C GLU A 16 3.17 6.79 20.36
N GLN A 17 3.89 6.07 21.22
CA GLN A 17 3.59 4.68 21.58
C GLN A 17 2.59 4.58 22.75
N PHE A 18 2.49 5.63 23.57
CA PHE A 18 1.48 5.71 24.64
C PHE A 18 0.13 6.06 24.04
N LYS A 19 -0.67 5.04 23.70
CA LYS A 19 -2.06 5.22 23.27
C LYS A 19 -3.00 4.90 24.41
N ASP A 20 -3.79 5.89 24.81
CA ASP A 20 -4.92 5.69 25.72
C ASP A 20 -5.87 4.65 25.10
N PRO A 21 -6.26 3.60 25.84
CA PRO A 21 -7.20 2.59 25.39
C PRO A 21 -8.64 3.14 25.42
N LYS A 22 -8.90 4.26 24.73
CA LYS A 22 -10.26 4.72 24.45
C LYS A 22 -10.73 4.08 23.15
N ASP A 23 -11.46 2.99 23.28
CA ASP A 23 -12.03 2.23 22.17
C ASP A 23 -13.32 2.85 21.65
N ASP A 24 -13.23 4.02 21.00
CA ASP A 24 -14.40 4.66 20.36
C ASP A 24 -14.06 5.40 19.03
N GLY A 25 -12.85 5.21 18.51
CA GLY A 25 -12.44 5.82 17.23
C GLY A 25 -12.52 4.86 16.05
N ALA A 26 -12.84 5.35 14.85
CA ALA A 26 -12.54 4.61 13.62
C ALA A 26 -11.01 4.48 13.43
N THR A 27 -10.55 3.33 12.93
CA THR A 27 -9.13 3.13 12.57
C THR A 27 -8.75 4.08 11.44
N LYS A 28 -7.82 5.00 11.71
CA LYS A 28 -7.28 5.93 10.70
C LYS A 28 -5.93 5.42 10.20
N GLN A 29 -5.76 5.42 8.88
CA GLN A 29 -4.51 5.13 8.17
C GLN A 29 -4.23 6.25 7.17
N PRO A 30 -2.96 6.60 6.93
CA PRO A 30 -2.64 7.62 5.94
C PRO A 30 -3.02 7.13 4.53
N PRO A 31 -3.42 8.06 3.63
CA PRO A 31 -3.67 7.73 2.24
C PRO A 31 -2.39 7.22 1.56
N ILE A 32 -2.56 6.29 0.63
CA ILE A 32 -1.47 5.69 -0.15
C ILE A 32 -1.78 5.86 -1.63
N TRP A 33 -0.74 6.18 -2.40
CA TRP A 33 -0.84 6.29 -3.86
C TRP A 33 -0.33 4.99 -4.47
N ILE A 34 -1.18 4.34 -5.26
CA ILE A 34 -0.81 3.16 -6.04
C ILE A 34 -0.99 3.52 -7.51
N ILE A 35 0.05 3.30 -8.29
CA ILE A 35 0.04 3.57 -9.73
C ILE A 35 -0.01 2.23 -10.46
N SER A 36 -1.01 2.09 -11.32
CA SER A 36 -1.18 0.95 -12.20
C SER A 36 -1.32 1.46 -13.64
N ALA A 37 -0.76 0.73 -14.59
CA ALA A 37 -0.79 1.09 -15.99
C ALA A 37 -1.19 -0.10 -16.84
N ARG A 38 -1.97 0.16 -17.90
CA ARG A 38 -2.33 -0.82 -18.92
C ARG A 38 -2.16 -0.18 -20.29
N LEU A 39 -1.40 -0.84 -21.16
CA LEU A 39 -1.22 -0.47 -22.55
C LEU A 39 -1.88 -1.52 -23.42
N SER A 40 -2.95 -1.15 -24.11
CA SER A 40 -3.65 -2.04 -25.04
C SER A 40 -3.47 -1.56 -26.47
N LYS A 41 -3.24 -2.50 -27.39
CA LYS A 41 -3.16 -2.23 -28.82
C LYS A 41 -3.97 -3.26 -29.61
N ASP A 42 -4.86 -2.75 -30.43
CA ASP A 42 -5.57 -3.57 -31.41
C ASP A 42 -4.64 -3.84 -32.61
N ILE A 43 -4.39 -5.11 -32.93
CA ILE A 43 -3.62 -5.55 -34.10
C ILE A 43 -4.53 -5.60 -35.34
N SER A 44 -5.78 -6.00 -35.15
CA SER A 44 -6.79 -6.07 -36.20
C SER A 44 -8.18 -5.78 -35.62
N LYS A 45 -9.21 -5.80 -36.47
CA LYS A 45 -10.61 -5.69 -36.01
C LYS A 45 -11.03 -6.83 -35.08
N SER A 46 -10.33 -7.97 -35.10
CA SER A 46 -10.66 -9.18 -34.36
C SER A 46 -9.62 -9.56 -33.29
N LEU A 47 -8.41 -8.97 -33.31
CA LEU A 47 -7.33 -9.31 -32.38
C LEU A 47 -6.67 -8.07 -31.78
N GLY A 48 -6.40 -8.11 -30.49
CA GLY A 48 -5.59 -7.11 -29.78
C GLY A 48 -4.71 -7.78 -28.72
N PHE A 49 -3.77 -7.02 -28.17
CA PHE A 49 -3.01 -7.41 -26.99
C PHE A 49 -3.02 -6.29 -25.96
N SER A 50 -2.88 -6.65 -24.70
CA SER A 50 -2.67 -5.72 -23.60
C SER A 50 -1.42 -6.11 -22.82
N PHE A 51 -0.70 -5.11 -22.33
CA PHE A 51 0.29 -5.23 -21.27
C PHE A 51 -0.24 -4.50 -20.06
N PHE A 52 -0.11 -5.09 -18.88
CA PHE A 52 -0.50 -4.42 -17.64
C PHE A 52 0.57 -4.56 -16.57
N VAL A 53 0.60 -3.56 -15.70
CA VAL A 53 1.35 -3.56 -14.45
C VAL A 53 0.50 -2.91 -13.37
N ASN A 54 0.39 -3.57 -12.23
CA ASN A 54 -0.26 -3.08 -11.02
C ASN A 54 0.81 -2.78 -9.98
N ASN A 55 0.60 -1.72 -9.19
CA ASN A 55 1.57 -1.23 -8.22
C ASN A 55 2.98 -1.08 -8.84
N ALA A 56 3.08 -0.28 -9.89
CA ALA A 56 4.27 -0.17 -10.75
C ALA A 56 5.59 0.13 -10.00
N PHE A 57 5.50 0.72 -8.80
CA PHE A 57 6.65 1.07 -7.97
C PHE A 57 6.91 0.11 -6.79
N PHE A 58 6.20 -1.03 -6.73
CA PHE A 58 6.30 -1.99 -5.62
C PHE A 58 6.14 -1.30 -4.25
N TYR A 59 5.17 -0.39 -4.13
CA TYR A 59 5.01 0.43 -2.94
C TYR A 59 4.26 -0.32 -1.84
N THR A 60 5.00 -0.94 -0.91
CA THR A 60 4.49 -1.71 0.23
C THR A 60 4.97 -1.13 1.58
N PRO A 61 4.44 0.02 2.02
CA PRO A 61 4.90 0.67 3.24
C PRO A 61 4.44 -0.08 4.49
N TYR A 62 5.31 -0.09 5.50
CA TYR A 62 4.95 -0.48 6.87
C TYR A 62 4.36 0.74 7.59
N GLN A 63 3.12 0.63 8.06
CA GLN A 63 2.42 1.74 8.71
C GLN A 63 1.70 1.27 9.97
N SER A 64 1.83 2.06 11.04
CA SER A 64 1.02 1.91 12.24
C SER A 64 -0.35 2.57 12.06
N THR A 65 -1.34 2.15 12.85
CA THR A 65 -2.67 2.77 12.85
C THR A 65 -2.83 3.70 14.05
N ASN A 66 -3.89 4.52 14.09
CA ASN A 66 -4.20 5.30 15.30
C ASN A 66 -4.51 4.42 16.52
N LYS A 67 -4.93 3.16 16.36
CA LYS A 67 -5.26 2.26 17.49
C LYS A 67 -4.10 1.40 17.98
N SER A 68 -3.13 1.10 17.12
CA SER A 68 -2.01 0.22 17.46
C SER A 68 -0.71 0.72 16.84
N GLY A 69 0.36 0.69 17.64
CA GLY A 69 1.74 0.95 17.20
C GLY A 69 2.36 -0.22 16.43
N THR A 70 1.68 -1.37 16.36
CA THR A 70 2.13 -2.50 15.56
C THR A 70 2.16 -2.11 14.08
N LEU A 71 3.35 -2.18 13.49
CA LEU A 71 3.54 -1.96 12.06
C LEU A 71 2.92 -3.11 11.28
N THR A 72 1.98 -2.80 10.39
CA THR A 72 1.45 -3.77 9.43
C THR A 72 1.90 -3.38 8.02
N GLU A 73 2.20 -4.39 7.22
CA GLU A 73 2.54 -4.20 5.82
C GLU A 73 1.25 -3.92 5.02
N ARG A 74 1.29 -2.92 4.15
CA ARG A 74 0.19 -2.59 3.25
C ARG A 74 0.55 -2.94 1.82
N ASN A 75 -0.47 -3.28 1.02
CA ASN A 75 -0.36 -3.59 -0.40
C ASN A 75 0.52 -4.82 -0.72
N THR A 76 0.79 -5.68 0.26
CA THR A 76 1.50 -6.95 0.03
C THR A 76 0.73 -7.79 -1.00
N GLY A 77 1.43 -8.29 -2.02
CA GLY A 77 0.84 -9.08 -3.10
C GLY A 77 0.06 -8.29 -4.16
N THR A 78 0.06 -6.96 -4.11
CA THR A 78 -0.63 -6.13 -5.13
C THR A 78 0.19 -5.90 -6.40
N PHE A 79 1.51 -6.08 -6.33
CA PHE A 79 2.37 -6.04 -7.50
C PHE A 79 2.07 -7.22 -8.41
N SER A 80 1.68 -6.92 -9.65
CA SER A 80 1.45 -7.91 -10.69
C SER A 80 1.70 -7.29 -12.05
N PHE A 81 2.20 -8.07 -12.99
CA PHE A 81 2.37 -7.65 -14.38
C PHE A 81 2.04 -8.82 -15.30
N GLY A 82 1.66 -8.52 -16.53
CA GLY A 82 1.32 -9.56 -17.48
C GLY A 82 0.96 -9.02 -18.86
N MET A 83 0.69 -9.97 -19.76
CA MET A 83 0.22 -9.73 -21.10
C MET A 83 -1.07 -10.51 -21.33
N GLU A 84 -2.07 -9.89 -21.94
CA GLU A 84 -3.32 -10.56 -22.31
C GLU A 84 -3.50 -10.48 -23.83
N LEU A 85 -4.07 -11.53 -24.42
CA LEU A 85 -4.49 -11.54 -25.82
C LEU A 85 -6.00 -11.34 -25.86
N LEU A 86 -6.47 -10.33 -26.59
CA LEU A 86 -7.89 -10.05 -26.76
C LEU A 86 -8.35 -10.58 -28.12
N ILE A 87 -9.37 -11.44 -28.11
CA ILE A 87 -10.05 -11.92 -29.31
C ILE A 87 -11.44 -11.28 -29.31
N LYS A 88 -11.69 -10.39 -30.28
CA LYS A 88 -13.00 -9.78 -30.54
C LYS A 88 -13.72 -10.62 -31.60
N ILE A 89 -14.80 -11.28 -31.18
CA ILE A 89 -15.69 -12.10 -32.01
C ILE A 89 -16.82 -11.21 -32.55
#